data_AF-A0A969PR73-F1
#
_entry.id   AF-A0A969PR73-F1
#
_cell.length_a   1.000
_cell.length_b   1.000
_cell.length_c   1.000
_cell.angle_alpha   90.00
_cell.angle_beta   90.00
_cell.angle_gamma   90.00
#
_symmetry.space_group_name_H-M   'P 1'
#
loop_
_entity.id
_entity.type
_entity.pdbx_description
1 polymer ?
#
loop_
_entity_poly.entity_id
_entity_poly.type
_entity_poly.pdbx_seq_one_letter_code
_entity_poly.pdbx_strand_id
1 'polypeptide(L)'
;MYLTDLETFVKRIYTEVDDISIRGLSIHFNINITYHAGDPAIVHYDGYTTLLLDLRSNDAQQWENFAHELGHVLRHGSNQRVMADQFRQLQEAQANNFMYHLCIPTHLLSDFELAETKDATIRKLAKEFGVTVPFARKRWDMWEQRCFEHELMERDYETFKAQSNVESLDEPVITPITQIQVDRNPEGYHLIDVYGQEFYITHAEYQAYQYILSLEIKPDLTVNPYELEIEFRSFLNTFTKDDYEIIYSSFGEY
;
A
#
# COMPACT_ATOMS: atom_id res chain seq x y z
N MET A 1 11.82 1.68 -11.96
CA MET A 1 10.86 1.56 -10.84
C MET A 1 9.65 0.77 -11.28
N TYR A 2 9.54 -0.46 -10.77
CA TYR A 2 8.34 -1.29 -10.92
C TYR A 2 7.18 -0.71 -10.10
N LEU A 3 5.94 -1.01 -10.46
CA LEU A 3 4.77 -0.60 -9.69
C LEU A 3 4.49 -1.63 -8.60
N THR A 4 4.14 -1.17 -7.40
CA THR A 4 3.65 -2.08 -6.34
C THR A 4 2.28 -2.65 -6.71
N ASP A 5 1.79 -3.64 -5.97
CA ASP A 5 0.44 -4.18 -6.15
C ASP A 5 -0.65 -3.11 -6.06
N LEU A 6 -0.54 -2.20 -5.09
CA LEU A 6 -1.47 -1.09 -4.93
C LEU A 6 -1.47 -0.18 -6.16
N GLU A 7 -0.30 0.15 -6.67
CA GLU A 7 -0.16 1.05 -7.82
C GLU A 7 -0.59 0.38 -9.12
N THR A 8 -0.35 -0.93 -9.25
CA THR A 8 -0.84 -1.76 -10.35
C THR A 8 -2.36 -1.86 -10.30
N PHE A 9 -2.94 -2.02 -9.12
CA PHE A 9 -4.39 -1.98 -8.93
C PHE A 9 -4.98 -0.63 -9.33
N VAL A 10 -4.40 0.48 -8.86
CA VAL A 10 -4.83 1.82 -9.26
C VAL A 10 -4.68 2.04 -10.76
N LYS A 11 -3.58 1.59 -11.36
CA LYS A 11 -3.39 1.65 -12.81
C LYS A 11 -4.50 0.91 -13.55
N ARG A 12 -4.92 -0.26 -13.05
CA ARG A 12 -6.04 -1.02 -13.61
C ARG A 12 -7.35 -0.23 -13.55
N ILE A 13 -7.67 0.43 -12.44
CA ILE A 13 -8.84 1.31 -12.34
C ILE A 13 -8.80 2.39 -13.42
N TYR A 14 -7.66 3.06 -13.59
CA TYR A 14 -7.49 4.11 -14.62
C TYR A 14 -7.56 3.59 -16.05
N THR A 15 -7.34 2.30 -16.28
CA THR A 15 -7.50 1.68 -17.62
C THR A 15 -8.91 1.14 -17.87
N GLU A 16 -9.66 0.79 -16.82
CA GLU A 16 -10.99 0.19 -16.93
C GLU A 16 -12.12 1.21 -16.80
N VAL A 17 -11.86 2.35 -16.15
CA VAL A 17 -12.84 3.41 -15.90
C VAL A 17 -12.51 4.65 -16.71
N ASP A 18 -13.32 4.94 -17.73
CA ASP A 18 -13.13 6.11 -18.59
C ASP A 18 -13.32 7.44 -17.85
N ASP A 19 -14.27 7.49 -16.91
CA ASP A 19 -14.57 8.68 -16.09
C ASP A 19 -14.10 8.45 -14.65
N ILE A 20 -12.91 8.95 -14.34
CA ILE A 20 -12.32 8.85 -13.00
C ILE A 20 -12.91 9.82 -11.98
N SER A 21 -13.92 10.62 -12.36
CA SER A 21 -14.59 11.51 -11.41
C SER A 21 -15.37 10.71 -10.36
N ILE A 22 -15.77 11.37 -9.28
CA ILE A 22 -16.69 10.81 -8.27
C ILE A 22 -17.91 10.15 -8.94
N ARG A 23 -18.48 10.80 -9.96
CA ARG A 23 -19.65 10.28 -10.69
C ARG A 23 -19.32 9.02 -11.49
N GLY A 24 -18.23 9.02 -12.25
CA GLY A 24 -17.90 7.85 -13.06
C GLY A 24 -17.51 6.64 -12.22
N LEU A 25 -16.69 6.85 -11.17
CA LEU A 25 -16.30 5.77 -10.25
C LEU A 25 -17.48 5.24 -9.45
N SER A 26 -18.38 6.11 -8.96
CA SER A 26 -19.59 5.66 -8.25
C SER A 26 -20.52 4.82 -9.11
N ILE A 27 -20.68 5.17 -10.40
CA ILE A 27 -21.43 4.35 -11.35
C ILE A 27 -20.71 3.01 -11.59
N HIS A 28 -19.40 3.04 -11.84
CA HIS A 28 -18.62 1.84 -12.15
C HIS A 28 -18.66 0.82 -11.00
N PHE A 29 -18.49 1.28 -9.76
CA PHE A 29 -18.48 0.42 -8.57
C PHE A 29 -19.87 0.22 -7.95
N ASN A 30 -20.95 0.73 -8.56
CA ASN A 30 -22.32 0.64 -8.06
C ASN A 30 -22.47 1.16 -6.62
N ILE A 31 -21.95 2.37 -6.36
CA ILE A 31 -21.96 3.02 -5.06
C ILE A 31 -22.85 4.27 -5.11
N ASN A 32 -23.72 4.45 -4.12
CA ASN A 32 -24.53 5.66 -4.00
C ASN A 32 -23.72 6.78 -3.34
N ILE A 33 -23.91 8.02 -3.79
CA ILE A 33 -23.30 9.21 -3.18
C ILE A 33 -24.38 10.06 -2.54
N THR A 34 -24.18 10.46 -1.28
CA THR A 34 -25.03 11.42 -0.59
C THR A 34 -24.18 12.51 0.03
N TYR A 35 -24.59 13.76 -0.17
CA TYR A 35 -23.93 14.92 0.44
C TYR A 35 -24.66 15.34 1.72
N HIS A 36 -23.94 15.50 2.82
CA HIS A 36 -24.51 15.93 4.10
C HIS A 36 -23.57 16.88 4.86
N ALA A 37 -24.09 17.61 5.84
CA ALA A 37 -23.28 18.46 6.71
C ALA A 37 -22.73 17.61 7.87
N GLY A 38 -21.59 16.96 7.66
CA GLY A 38 -20.94 16.11 8.65
C GLY A 38 -19.71 15.44 8.07
N ASP A 39 -19.06 14.60 8.88
CA ASP A 39 -17.84 13.91 8.47
C ASP A 39 -18.15 12.82 7.44
N PRO A 40 -17.25 12.57 6.46
CA PRO A 40 -17.42 11.48 5.51
C PRO A 40 -17.56 10.12 6.19
N ALA A 41 -18.35 9.24 5.60
CA ALA A 41 -18.59 7.90 6.12
C ALA A 41 -19.17 6.96 5.07
N ILE A 42 -19.17 5.67 5.39
CA ILE A 42 -19.85 4.63 4.61
C ILE A 42 -21.06 4.11 5.37
N VAL A 43 -22.18 3.97 4.65
CA VAL A 43 -23.40 3.35 5.16
C VAL A 43 -23.80 2.19 4.25
N HIS A 44 -24.02 1.02 4.85
CA HIS A 44 -24.61 -0.12 4.18
C HIS A 44 -26.08 -0.26 4.58
N TYR A 45 -26.99 -0.14 3.62
CA TYR A 45 -28.43 -0.28 3.86
C TYR A 45 -29.11 -0.98 2.68
N ASP A 46 -29.93 -1.99 2.99
CA ASP A 46 -30.71 -2.76 2.01
C ASP A 46 -29.87 -3.35 0.85
N GLY A 47 -28.64 -3.80 1.15
CA GLY A 47 -27.71 -4.32 0.15
C GLY A 47 -27.01 -3.27 -0.70
N TYR A 48 -27.26 -1.99 -0.46
CA TYR A 48 -26.58 -0.89 -1.13
C TYR A 48 -25.49 -0.27 -0.24
N THR A 49 -24.37 0.08 -0.85
CA THR A 49 -23.32 0.88 -0.23
C THR A 49 -23.51 2.34 -0.60
N THR A 50 -23.55 3.22 0.40
CA THR A 50 -23.66 4.67 0.23
C THR A 50 -22.47 5.36 0.87
N LEU A 51 -21.77 6.17 0.09
CA LEU A 51 -20.72 7.08 0.54
C LEU A 51 -21.37 8.41 0.92
N LEU A 52 -21.14 8.83 2.14
CA LEU A 52 -21.52 10.11 2.67
C LEU A 52 -20.33 11.07 2.51
N LEU A 53 -20.53 12.18 1.79
CA LEU A 53 -19.51 13.21 1.58
C LEU A 53 -19.92 14.53 2.25
N ASP A 54 -18.96 15.24 2.81
CA ASP A 54 -19.21 16.53 3.46
C ASP A 54 -19.54 17.62 2.44
N LEU A 55 -20.77 18.15 2.48
CA LEU A 55 -21.23 19.22 1.60
C LEU A 55 -20.52 20.56 1.85
N ARG A 56 -19.81 20.70 2.97
CA ARG A 56 -19.06 21.91 3.35
C ARG A 56 -17.66 21.93 2.75
N SER A 57 -17.16 20.78 2.31
CA SER A 57 -15.86 20.64 1.65
C SER A 57 -15.91 21.20 0.24
N ASN A 58 -14.79 21.76 -0.23
CA ASN A 58 -14.63 22.12 -1.64
C ASN A 58 -14.45 20.87 -2.52
N ASP A 59 -14.56 21.02 -3.85
CA ASP A 59 -14.50 19.91 -4.80
C ASP A 59 -13.25 19.03 -4.64
N ALA A 60 -12.09 19.65 -4.38
CA ALA A 60 -10.84 18.91 -4.17
C ALA A 60 -10.88 18.07 -2.90
N GLN A 61 -11.37 18.62 -1.80
CA GLN A 61 -11.56 17.89 -0.54
C GLN A 61 -12.62 16.79 -0.67
N GLN A 62 -13.69 17.03 -1.43
CA GLN A 62 -14.70 15.99 -1.69
C GLN A 62 -14.11 14.85 -2.51
N TRP A 63 -13.22 15.14 -3.48
CA TRP A 63 -12.49 14.13 -4.23
C TRP A 63 -11.56 13.30 -3.34
N GLU A 64 -10.78 13.96 -2.49
CA GLU A 64 -9.90 13.30 -1.51
C GLU A 64 -10.70 12.40 -0.56
N ASN A 65 -11.79 12.92 0.03
CA ASN A 65 -12.67 12.16 0.92
C ASN A 65 -13.31 10.97 0.20
N PHE A 66 -13.81 11.17 -1.02
CA PHE A 66 -14.38 10.09 -1.82
C PHE A 66 -13.37 8.98 -2.08
N ALA A 67 -12.13 9.32 -2.43
CA ALA A 67 -11.09 8.33 -2.70
C ALA A 67 -10.71 7.52 -1.45
N HIS A 68 -10.68 8.15 -0.27
CA HIS A 68 -10.48 7.46 1.02
C HIS A 68 -11.57 6.44 1.29
N GLU A 69 -12.82 6.88 1.24
CA GLU A 69 -13.96 6.02 1.52
C GLU A 69 -14.16 4.94 0.43
N LEU A 70 -13.83 5.23 -0.84
CA LEU A 70 -13.77 4.21 -1.89
C LEU A 70 -12.71 3.15 -1.57
N GLY A 71 -11.57 3.54 -0.99
CA GLY A 71 -10.55 2.62 -0.51
C GLY A 71 -11.10 1.64 0.52
N HIS A 72 -11.87 2.14 1.49
CA HIS A 72 -12.58 1.30 2.45
C HIS A 72 -13.53 0.31 1.77
N VAL A 73 -14.34 0.75 0.79
CA VAL A 73 -15.28 -0.12 0.07
C VAL A 73 -14.57 -1.21 -0.74
N LEU A 74 -13.50 -0.87 -1.46
CA LEU A 74 -12.84 -1.79 -2.38
C LEU A 74 -11.87 -2.74 -1.68
N ARG A 75 -11.31 -2.34 -0.53
CA ARG A 75 -10.24 -3.10 0.14
C ARG A 75 -10.66 -3.73 1.45
N HIS A 76 -11.80 -3.33 2.04
CA HIS A 76 -12.22 -3.83 3.35
C HIS A 76 -13.64 -4.38 3.32
N GLY A 77 -13.82 -5.58 3.87
CA GLY A 77 -15.14 -6.21 4.05
C GLY A 77 -15.91 -5.62 5.23
N SER A 78 -17.24 -5.56 5.12
CA SER A 78 -18.15 -4.85 6.04
C SER A 78 -18.41 -5.52 7.40
N ASN A 79 -17.49 -6.30 7.95
CA ASN A 79 -17.72 -7.07 9.19
C ASN A 79 -16.89 -6.56 10.37
N GLN A 80 -17.21 -5.36 10.87
CA GLN A 80 -16.47 -4.67 11.94
C GLN A 80 -17.12 -4.80 13.34
N ARG A 81 -17.80 -5.90 13.67
CA ARG A 81 -18.54 -5.99 14.95
C ARG A 81 -17.68 -6.27 16.19
N VAL A 82 -16.44 -6.75 16.02
CA VAL A 82 -15.44 -6.90 17.09
C VAL A 82 -14.06 -6.76 16.45
N MET A 83 -13.63 -5.53 16.20
CA MET A 83 -12.35 -5.24 15.57
C MET A 83 -11.47 -4.51 16.58
N ALA A 84 -10.28 -5.05 16.85
CA ALA A 84 -9.32 -4.40 17.73
C ALA A 84 -8.92 -3.03 17.14
N ASP A 85 -8.71 -2.03 18.00
CA ASP A 85 -8.42 -0.65 17.58
C ASP A 85 -7.24 -0.55 16.60
N GLN A 86 -6.28 -1.47 16.72
CA GLN A 86 -5.10 -1.56 15.86
C GLN A 86 -5.44 -1.97 14.43
N PHE A 87 -6.39 -2.90 14.26
CA PHE A 87 -6.83 -3.32 12.93
C PHE A 87 -7.64 -2.20 12.26
N ARG A 88 -8.38 -1.41 13.04
CA ARG A 88 -9.02 -0.19 12.54
C ARG A 88 -7.98 0.82 12.05
N GLN A 89 -6.90 1.03 12.80
CA GLN A 89 -5.80 1.92 12.38
C GLN A 89 -5.12 1.43 11.10
N LEU A 90 -4.90 0.12 10.97
CA LEU A 90 -4.36 -0.46 9.75
C LEU A 90 -5.28 -0.24 8.54
N GLN A 91 -6.59 -0.45 8.69
CA GLN A 91 -7.56 -0.16 7.62
C GLN A 91 -7.55 1.32 7.22
N GLU A 92 -7.53 2.24 8.19
CA GLU A 92 -7.40 3.68 7.89
C GLU A 92 -6.08 4.00 7.16
N ALA A 93 -4.97 3.39 7.55
CA ALA A 93 -3.68 3.59 6.87
C ALA A 93 -3.71 3.04 5.43
N GLN A 94 -4.34 1.88 5.23
CA GLN A 94 -4.50 1.27 3.89
C GLN A 94 -5.43 2.09 2.99
N ALA A 95 -6.52 2.63 3.54
CA ALA A 95 -7.43 3.54 2.85
C ALA A 95 -6.74 4.86 2.50
N ASN A 96 -6.00 5.45 3.44
CA ASN A 96 -5.20 6.65 3.19
C ASN A 96 -4.16 6.43 2.08
N ASN A 97 -3.44 5.30 2.11
CA ASN A 97 -2.45 5.00 1.09
C ASN A 97 -3.12 4.85 -0.29
N PHE A 98 -4.24 4.11 -0.34
CA PHE A 98 -5.05 3.99 -1.55
C PHE A 98 -5.53 5.36 -2.07
N MET A 99 -6.05 6.22 -1.19
CA MET A 99 -6.50 7.58 -1.52
C MET A 99 -5.40 8.38 -2.22
N TYR A 100 -4.18 8.42 -1.68
CA TYR A 100 -3.07 9.13 -2.31
C TYR A 100 -2.74 8.59 -3.70
N HIS A 101 -2.67 7.27 -3.84
CA HIS A 101 -2.35 6.66 -5.14
C HIS A 101 -3.51 6.78 -6.14
N LEU A 102 -4.77 6.70 -5.73
CA LEU A 102 -5.90 6.89 -6.63
C LEU A 102 -5.99 8.34 -7.12
N CYS A 103 -5.86 9.31 -6.23
CA CYS A 103 -5.96 10.73 -6.58
C CYS A 103 -4.79 11.21 -7.44
N ILE A 104 -3.58 10.70 -7.21
CA ILE A 104 -2.39 11.01 -8.02
C ILE A 104 -1.63 9.68 -8.29
N PRO A 105 -1.97 9.01 -9.40
CA PRO A 105 -1.40 7.70 -9.72
C PRO A 105 0.09 7.76 -10.01
N THR A 106 0.84 6.79 -9.48
CA THR A 106 2.29 6.70 -9.70
C THR A 106 2.64 6.65 -11.18
N HIS A 107 1.90 5.88 -11.97
CA HIS A 107 2.18 5.75 -13.39
C HIS A 107 1.95 7.05 -14.18
N LEU A 108 1.09 7.95 -13.71
CA LEU A 108 0.92 9.29 -14.31
C LEU A 108 1.93 10.30 -13.75
N LEU A 109 2.25 10.17 -12.45
CA LEU A 109 3.22 11.02 -11.78
C LEU A 109 4.64 10.81 -12.33
N SER A 110 5.00 9.57 -12.65
CA SER A 110 6.31 9.22 -13.22
C SER A 110 6.57 9.87 -14.59
N ASP A 111 5.51 10.12 -15.37
CA ASP A 111 5.58 10.76 -16.69
C ASP A 111 5.26 12.27 -16.61
N PHE A 112 5.10 12.82 -15.41
CA PHE A 112 4.64 14.19 -15.22
C PHE A 112 5.74 15.21 -15.51
N GLU A 113 5.42 16.20 -16.35
CA GLU A 113 6.36 17.26 -16.69
C GLU A 113 6.62 18.21 -15.51
N LEU A 114 7.85 18.15 -15.00
CA LEU A 114 8.35 18.96 -13.89
C LEU A 114 8.47 20.44 -14.28
N ALA A 115 8.11 21.33 -13.36
CA ALA A 115 8.37 22.76 -13.48
C ALA A 115 9.75 23.11 -12.90
N GLU A 116 10.16 24.38 -13.07
CA GLU A 116 11.46 24.90 -12.62
C GLU A 116 11.74 24.72 -11.12
N THR A 117 10.69 24.62 -10.29
CA THR A 117 10.81 24.44 -8.84
C THR A 117 9.86 23.35 -8.35
N LYS A 118 10.27 22.62 -7.29
CA LYS A 118 9.43 21.61 -6.61
C LYS A 118 8.06 22.17 -6.24
N ASP A 119 8.02 23.40 -5.73
CA ASP A 119 6.78 24.09 -5.37
C ASP A 119 5.87 24.39 -6.55
N ALA A 120 6.44 24.78 -7.70
CA ALA A 120 5.68 24.98 -8.92
C ALA A 120 5.14 23.63 -9.45
N THR A 121 5.94 22.57 -9.40
CA THR A 121 5.50 21.21 -9.78
C THR A 121 4.34 20.74 -8.91
N ILE A 122 4.44 20.89 -7.58
CA ILE A 122 3.37 20.50 -6.65
C ILE A 122 2.07 21.28 -6.91
N ARG A 123 2.16 22.59 -7.20
CA ARG A 123 0.97 23.37 -7.59
C ARG A 123 0.38 22.93 -8.92
N LYS A 124 1.23 22.55 -9.89
CA LYS A 124 0.80 21.99 -11.18
C LYS A 124 0.09 20.65 -10.98
N LEU A 125 0.64 19.76 -10.15
CA LEU A 125 0.02 18.49 -9.77
C LEU A 125 -1.33 18.68 -9.09
N ALA A 126 -1.41 19.56 -8.09
CA ALA A 126 -2.67 19.84 -7.39
C ALA A 126 -3.77 20.28 -8.37
N LYS A 127 -3.41 21.15 -9.32
CA LYS A 127 -4.33 21.60 -10.37
C LYS A 127 -4.71 20.49 -11.34
N GLU A 128 -3.75 19.70 -11.82
CA GLU A 128 -3.98 18.63 -12.80
C GLU A 128 -4.92 17.56 -12.25
N PHE A 129 -4.67 17.13 -11.01
CA PHE A 129 -5.38 16.02 -10.38
C PHE A 129 -6.58 16.47 -9.53
N GLY A 130 -6.89 17.77 -9.53
CA GLY A 130 -8.05 18.32 -8.82
C GLY A 130 -8.00 18.10 -7.31
N VAL A 131 -6.81 18.11 -6.71
CA VAL A 131 -6.61 17.94 -5.26
C VAL A 131 -6.09 19.23 -4.61
N THR A 132 -6.08 19.26 -3.28
CA THR A 132 -5.50 20.36 -2.53
C THR A 132 -3.97 20.37 -2.64
N VAL A 133 -3.35 21.56 -2.54
CA VAL A 133 -1.88 21.70 -2.57
C VAL A 133 -1.18 20.91 -1.45
N PRO A 134 -1.69 20.88 -0.20
CA PRO A 134 -1.12 20.03 0.84
C PRO A 134 -1.15 18.54 0.50
N PHE A 135 -2.25 18.06 -0.09
CA PHE A 135 -2.39 16.67 -0.53
C PHE A 135 -1.37 16.32 -1.61
N ALA A 136 -1.27 17.15 -2.65
CA ALA A 136 -0.30 16.95 -3.72
C ALA A 136 1.15 16.95 -3.20
N ARG A 137 1.47 17.80 -2.21
CA ARG A 137 2.77 17.80 -1.55
C ARG A 137 3.04 16.48 -0.84
N LYS A 138 2.10 16.01 -0.03
CA LYS A 138 2.25 14.75 0.70
C LYS A 138 2.50 13.58 -0.25
N ARG A 139 1.73 13.51 -1.34
CA ARG A 139 1.93 12.51 -2.38
C ARG A 139 3.29 12.61 -3.07
N TRP A 140 3.72 13.83 -3.40
CA TRP A 140 5.03 14.07 -4.00
C TRP A 140 6.14 13.55 -3.08
N ASP A 141 6.08 13.87 -1.79
CA ASP A 141 7.09 13.42 -0.83
C ASP A 141 7.12 11.89 -0.72
N MET A 142 5.97 11.19 -0.79
CA MET A 142 5.92 9.72 -0.87
C MET A 142 6.61 9.19 -2.14
N TRP A 143 6.40 9.84 -3.29
CA TRP A 143 7.03 9.43 -4.55
C TRP A 143 8.53 9.70 -4.56
N GLU A 144 8.96 10.87 -4.10
CA GLU A 144 10.37 11.28 -4.01
C GLU A 144 11.16 10.33 -3.10
N GLN A 145 10.60 9.99 -1.94
CA GLN A 145 11.18 9.00 -1.03
C GLN A 145 11.34 7.63 -1.70
N ARG A 146 10.31 7.17 -2.41
CA ARG A 146 10.36 5.89 -3.11
C ARG A 146 11.38 5.86 -4.24
N CYS A 147 11.48 6.93 -5.03
CA CYS A 147 12.49 7.06 -6.06
C CYS A 147 13.91 7.00 -5.48
N PHE A 148 14.12 7.67 -4.34
CA PHE A 148 15.40 7.64 -3.63
C PHE A 148 15.74 6.23 -3.10
N GLU A 149 14.78 5.54 -2.48
CA GLU A 149 14.97 4.16 -2.01
C GLU A 149 15.31 3.20 -3.14
N HIS A 150 14.60 3.29 -4.27
CA HIS A 150 14.88 2.48 -5.45
C HIS A 150 16.30 2.74 -6.00
N GLU A 151 16.72 4.00 -6.09
CA GLU A 151 18.06 4.35 -6.56
C GLU A 151 19.16 3.82 -5.61
N LEU A 152 18.93 3.86 -4.30
CA LEU A 152 19.86 3.26 -3.32
C LEU A 152 19.95 1.74 -3.49
N MET A 153 18.81 1.05 -3.61
CA MET A 153 18.77 -0.40 -3.81
C MET A 153 19.50 -0.82 -5.09
N GLU A 154 19.29 -0.11 -6.20
CA GLU A 154 20.00 -0.39 -7.46
C GLU A 154 21.52 -0.23 -7.31
N ARG A 155 21.98 0.82 -6.61
CA ARG A 155 23.41 1.04 -6.36
C ARG A 155 24.02 -0.06 -5.50
N ASP A 156 23.33 -0.47 -4.44
CA ASP A 156 23.79 -1.53 -3.55
C ASP A 156 23.85 -2.88 -4.29
N TYR A 157 22.85 -3.17 -5.13
CA TYR A 157 22.82 -4.35 -5.98
C TYR A 157 23.99 -4.40 -6.97
N GLU A 158 24.23 -3.30 -7.71
CA GLU A 158 25.36 -3.23 -8.64
C GLU A 158 26.71 -3.36 -7.92
N THR A 159 26.82 -2.79 -6.72
CA THR A 159 28.02 -2.94 -5.87
C THR A 159 28.24 -4.39 -5.45
N PHE A 160 27.18 -5.08 -5.01
CA PHE A 160 27.22 -6.49 -4.64
C PHE A 160 27.59 -7.38 -5.83
N LYS A 161 26.99 -7.13 -7.01
CA LYS A 161 27.29 -7.86 -8.25
C LYS A 161 28.75 -7.70 -8.69
N ALA A 162 29.28 -6.49 -8.60
CA ALA A 162 30.69 -6.21 -8.92
C ALA A 162 31.66 -6.91 -7.95
N GLN A 163 31.26 -7.14 -6.70
CA GLN A 163 32.09 -7.81 -5.68
C GLN A 163 31.99 -9.34 -5.72
N SER A 164 30.88 -9.90 -6.20
CA SER A 164 30.58 -11.33 -6.14
C SER A 164 30.96 -12.14 -7.39
N ASN A 165 31.35 -11.48 -8.49
CA ASN A 165 31.75 -12.13 -9.76
C ASN A 165 30.68 -13.11 -10.32
N VAL A 166 29.41 -12.88 -9.98
CA VAL A 166 28.27 -13.70 -10.44
C VAL A 166 27.75 -13.14 -11.77
N GLU A 167 28.15 -13.78 -12.87
CA GLU A 167 27.56 -13.58 -14.19
C GLU A 167 26.27 -14.42 -14.29
N SER A 168 25.13 -13.81 -14.00
CA SER A 168 23.76 -14.33 -14.17
C SER A 168 23.36 -15.52 -13.28
N LEU A 169 22.21 -15.38 -12.60
CA LEU A 169 21.46 -16.50 -12.03
C LEU A 169 20.24 -16.73 -12.93
N ASP A 170 20.08 -17.96 -13.43
CA ASP A 170 18.91 -18.39 -14.20
C ASP A 170 17.62 -18.26 -13.35
N GLU A 171 16.49 -17.99 -14.01
CA GLU A 171 15.17 -17.80 -13.38
C GLU A 171 14.81 -18.96 -12.42
N PRO A 172 14.31 -18.68 -11.19
CA PRO A 172 14.05 -19.75 -10.23
C PRO A 172 12.82 -20.59 -10.62
N VAL A 173 13.00 -21.92 -10.57
CA VAL A 173 11.93 -22.89 -10.76
C VAL A 173 11.07 -22.93 -9.48
N ILE A 174 9.82 -22.47 -9.59
CA ILE A 174 8.84 -22.47 -8.48
C ILE A 174 8.32 -23.90 -8.26
N THR A 175 8.58 -24.47 -7.08
CA THR A 175 7.88 -25.67 -6.58
C THR A 175 7.11 -25.36 -5.30
N PRO A 176 5.84 -25.81 -5.17
CA PRO A 176 5.05 -25.56 -3.96
C PRO A 176 5.49 -26.48 -2.82
N ILE A 177 5.78 -25.93 -1.63
CA ILE A 177 6.09 -26.72 -0.43
C ILE A 177 5.16 -26.33 0.73
N THR A 178 4.75 -27.35 1.48
CA THR A 178 3.66 -27.39 2.46
C THR A 178 4.09 -27.43 3.93
N GLN A 179 5.38 -27.29 4.29
CA GLN A 179 5.83 -27.33 5.70
C GLN A 179 7.07 -26.46 5.96
N ILE A 180 7.04 -25.72 7.08
CA ILE A 180 8.11 -24.83 7.57
C ILE A 180 8.97 -25.58 8.61
N GLN A 181 10.29 -25.55 8.48
CA GLN A 181 11.24 -25.91 9.55
C GLN A 181 11.82 -24.63 10.16
N VAL A 182 11.75 -24.51 11.49
CA VAL A 182 12.28 -23.36 12.24
C VAL A 182 13.57 -23.81 12.93
N ASP A 183 14.73 -23.38 12.41
CA ASP A 183 15.99 -23.49 13.14
C ASP A 183 16.38 -22.12 13.73
N ARG A 184 16.70 -22.11 15.03
CA ARG A 184 17.09 -20.89 15.76
C ARG A 184 18.58 -20.59 15.60
N ASN A 185 18.87 -19.33 15.25
CA ASN A 185 20.10 -18.51 15.42
C ASN A 185 21.08 -18.41 14.24
N PRO A 186 21.55 -17.19 13.90
CA PRO A 186 22.39 -16.33 14.77
C PRO A 186 21.71 -15.03 15.26
N GLU A 187 22.19 -14.54 16.40
CA GLU A 187 21.69 -13.47 17.28
C GLU A 187 20.53 -12.57 16.77
N GLY A 188 19.30 -12.86 17.22
CA GLY A 188 18.17 -11.93 17.22
C GLY A 188 17.24 -11.98 16.01
N TYR A 189 17.55 -12.82 15.02
CA TYR A 189 16.77 -12.99 13.79
C TYR A 189 16.16 -14.39 13.69
N HIS A 190 15.00 -14.50 13.05
CA HIS A 190 14.29 -15.73 12.70
C HIS A 190 14.52 -16.03 11.23
N LEU A 191 14.81 -17.28 10.91
CA LEU A 191 14.84 -17.76 9.54
C LEU A 191 13.43 -18.17 9.13
N ILE A 192 12.91 -17.57 8.07
CA ILE A 192 11.64 -17.97 7.46
C ILE A 192 11.87 -18.40 6.02
N ASP A 193 11.19 -19.45 5.60
CA ASP A 193 11.10 -19.85 4.20
C ASP A 193 9.84 -19.23 3.60
N VAL A 194 10.01 -18.41 2.57
CA VAL A 194 8.90 -17.87 1.78
C VAL A 194 9.11 -18.33 0.35
N TYR A 195 8.30 -19.32 -0.08
CA TYR A 195 8.35 -19.93 -1.42
C TYR A 195 9.70 -20.55 -1.83
N GLY A 196 10.41 -21.17 -0.89
CA GLY A 196 11.68 -21.86 -1.14
C GLY A 196 12.92 -20.95 -1.08
N GLN A 197 12.74 -19.71 -0.64
CA GLN A 197 13.83 -18.78 -0.36
C GLN A 197 13.86 -18.47 1.14
N GLU A 198 15.05 -18.62 1.72
CA GLU A 198 15.28 -18.41 3.15
C GLU A 198 15.61 -16.93 3.42
N PHE A 199 14.89 -16.33 4.37
CA PHE A 199 15.09 -14.95 4.81
C PHE A 199 15.37 -14.88 6.31
N TYR A 200 16.36 -14.07 6.69
CA TYR A 200 16.54 -13.67 8.08
C TYR A 200 15.74 -12.40 8.35
N ILE A 201 14.81 -12.51 9.30
CA ILE A 201 13.96 -11.39 9.73
C ILE A 201 14.09 -11.18 11.22
N THR A 202 13.98 -9.94 11.67
CA THR A 202 14.00 -9.61 13.09
C THR A 202 12.86 -10.32 13.82
N HIS A 203 12.98 -10.45 15.14
CA HIS A 203 11.89 -11.01 15.93
C HIS A 203 10.56 -10.24 15.80
N ALA A 204 10.63 -8.93 15.55
CA ALA A 204 9.47 -8.07 15.36
C ALA A 204 8.75 -8.41 14.03
N GLU A 205 9.52 -8.48 12.94
CA GLU A 205 9.04 -8.87 11.62
C GLU A 205 8.48 -10.30 11.62
N TYR A 206 9.11 -11.21 12.39
CA TYR A 206 8.62 -12.58 12.53
C TYR A 206 7.24 -12.65 13.19
N GLN A 207 7.01 -11.90 14.26
CA GLN A 207 5.70 -11.87 14.91
C GLN A 207 4.62 -11.24 14.01
N ALA A 208 4.95 -10.17 13.29
CA ALA A 208 4.05 -9.58 12.30
C ALA A 208 3.68 -10.60 11.21
N TYR A 209 4.67 -11.32 10.70
CA TYR A 209 4.48 -12.38 9.70
C TYR A 209 3.59 -13.52 10.22
N GLN A 210 3.85 -14.03 11.43
CA GLN A 210 3.03 -15.10 12.04
C GLN A 210 1.58 -14.65 12.27
N TYR A 211 1.37 -13.39 12.67
CA TYR A 211 0.03 -12.83 12.81
C TYR A 211 -0.71 -12.77 11.47
N ILE A 212 -0.03 -12.35 10.40
CA ILE A 212 -0.62 -12.26 9.06
C ILE A 212 -1.00 -13.65 8.52
N LEU A 213 -0.14 -14.64 8.69
CA LEU A 213 -0.45 -16.04 8.35
C LEU A 213 -1.66 -16.57 9.14
N SER A 214 -1.81 -16.18 10.41
CA SER A 214 -2.95 -16.59 11.25
C SER A 214 -4.31 -16.04 10.78
N LEU A 215 -4.30 -14.99 9.96
CA LEU A 215 -5.50 -14.39 9.38
C LEU A 215 -5.94 -15.05 8.06
N GLU A 216 -5.27 -16.13 7.64
CA GLU A 216 -5.41 -16.76 6.32
C GLU A 216 -5.17 -15.80 5.13
N ILE A 217 -4.65 -14.60 5.41
CA ILE A 217 -4.23 -13.62 4.42
C ILE A 217 -2.89 -14.10 3.89
N LYS A 218 -2.92 -14.72 2.70
CA LYS A 218 -1.70 -15.04 1.98
C LYS A 218 -1.25 -13.78 1.25
N PRO A 219 0.01 -13.34 1.42
CA PRO A 219 0.54 -12.31 0.54
C PRO A 219 0.44 -12.81 -0.90
N ASP A 220 -0.14 -12.01 -1.80
CA ASP A 220 -0.32 -12.33 -3.22
C ASP A 220 1.03 -12.22 -3.95
N LEU A 221 1.93 -13.15 -3.62
CA LEU A 221 3.29 -13.18 -4.12
C LEU A 221 3.35 -13.95 -5.44
N THR A 222 2.60 -13.49 -6.44
CA THR A 222 2.79 -13.86 -7.85
C THR A 222 4.04 -13.19 -8.46
N VAL A 223 4.91 -12.66 -7.60
CA VAL A 223 6.01 -11.76 -7.93
C VAL A 223 7.31 -12.53 -8.13
N ASN A 224 8.18 -11.95 -8.95
CA ASN A 224 9.54 -12.39 -9.18
C ASN A 224 10.26 -12.71 -7.84
N PRO A 225 10.87 -13.91 -7.68
CA PRO A 225 11.57 -14.31 -6.46
C PRO A 225 12.70 -13.33 -6.04
N TYR A 226 13.28 -12.58 -6.97
CA TYR A 226 14.27 -11.54 -6.66
C TYR A 226 13.68 -10.28 -6.01
N GLU A 227 12.37 -10.05 -6.14
CA GLU A 227 11.63 -8.91 -5.55
C GLU A 227 10.86 -9.32 -4.31
N LEU A 228 10.82 -10.61 -3.99
CA LEU A 228 10.08 -11.17 -2.87
C LEU A 228 10.51 -10.54 -1.53
N GLU A 229 11.80 -10.32 -1.33
CA GLU A 229 12.31 -9.65 -0.13
C GLU A 229 11.87 -8.18 -0.06
N ILE A 230 11.85 -7.49 -1.21
CA ILE A 230 11.50 -6.06 -1.31
C ILE A 230 10.01 -5.89 -1.04
N GLU A 231 9.16 -6.70 -1.66
CA GLU A 231 7.71 -6.67 -1.44
C GLU A 231 7.37 -7.11 -0.02
N PHE A 232 8.04 -8.14 0.50
CA PHE A 232 7.87 -8.59 1.88
C PHE A 232 8.28 -7.52 2.89
N ARG A 233 9.43 -6.86 2.68
CA ARG A 233 9.87 -5.74 3.52
C ARG A 233 9.03 -4.49 3.32
N SER A 234 8.55 -4.20 2.11
CA SER A 234 7.63 -3.08 1.83
C SER A 234 6.30 -3.29 2.58
N PHE A 235 5.78 -4.51 2.54
CA PHE A 235 4.62 -4.94 3.29
C PHE A 235 4.86 -4.82 4.81
N LEU A 236 6.01 -5.28 5.32
CA LEU A 236 6.40 -5.12 6.72
C LEU A 236 6.66 -3.64 7.11
N ASN A 237 7.08 -2.80 6.17
CA ASN A 237 7.32 -1.37 6.40
C ASN A 237 6.04 -0.51 6.31
N THR A 238 4.89 -1.11 5.95
CA THR A 238 3.59 -0.47 6.18
C THR A 238 3.25 -0.38 7.67
N PHE A 239 3.98 -1.11 8.53
CA PHE A 239 3.88 -1.07 9.98
C PHE A 239 4.94 -0.12 10.56
N THR A 240 4.51 0.82 11.38
CA THR A 240 5.36 1.76 12.12
C THR A 240 6.06 1.06 13.29
N LYS A 241 7.09 1.71 13.87
CA LYS A 241 7.77 1.21 15.09
C LYS A 241 6.81 0.98 16.26
N ASP A 242 5.78 1.82 16.37
CA ASP A 242 4.75 1.70 17.41
C ASP A 242 3.83 0.49 17.13
N ASP A 243 3.57 0.16 15.85
CA ASP A 243 2.83 -1.05 15.46
C ASP A 243 3.59 -2.33 15.85
N TYR A 244 4.93 -2.32 15.77
CA TYR A 244 5.76 -3.44 16.22
C TYR A 244 5.72 -3.63 17.75
N GLU A 245 5.88 -2.57 18.55
CA GLU A 245 5.81 -2.65 20.03
C GLU A 245 4.44 -3.18 20.53
N ILE A 246 3.40 -2.92 19.75
CA ILE A 246 2.04 -3.38 19.99
C ILE A 246 1.86 -4.88 19.66
N ILE A 247 2.43 -5.35 18.54
CA ILE A 247 2.43 -6.77 18.17
C ILE A 247 3.16 -7.57 19.27
N TYR A 248 4.27 -7.05 19.77
CA TYR A 248 5.01 -7.59 20.92
C TYR A 248 4.16 -7.71 22.19
N SER A 249 3.29 -6.75 22.48
CA SER A 249 2.43 -6.77 23.67
C SER A 249 1.26 -7.77 23.59
N SER A 250 0.87 -8.17 22.37
CA SER A 250 -0.27 -9.05 22.10
C SER A 250 0.13 -10.54 22.13
N PHE A 251 1.39 -10.83 21.82
CA PHE A 251 2.02 -12.14 21.98
C PHE A 251 2.99 -12.04 23.17
N GLY A 252 2.46 -12.17 24.39
CA GLY A 252 3.27 -12.13 25.62
C GLY A 252 4.53 -13.00 25.54
N GLU A 253 5.59 -12.56 26.25
CA GLU A 253 6.90 -13.21 26.31
C GLU A 253 6.78 -14.74 26.39
N TYR A 254 7.30 -15.43 25.37
CA TYR A 254 7.53 -16.88 25.36
C TYR A 254 9.00 -17.19 25.16
#